data_AF-A0A6N2KI39-F1
#
_entry.id   AF-A0A6N2KI39-F1
#
_cell.length_a   1.000
_cell.length_b   1.000
_cell.length_c   1.000
_cell.angle_alpha   90.00
_cell.angle_beta   90.00
_cell.angle_gamma   90.00
#
_symmetry.space_group_name_H-M   'P 1'
#
loop_
_entity.id
_entity.type
_entity.pdbx_description
1 polymer ?
#
loop_
_entity_poly.entity_id
_entity_poly.type
_entity_poly.pdbx_seq_one_letter_code
_entity_poly.pdbx_strand_id
1 'polypeptide(L)'
;MMKVQAPTRKASFTEVLQRVYSNLGYDSSSSNSSSSSSYDCNNLQKLKYYIQESDDDFEEEDGTVELVQIGAERAKNVLILMSDTGGGHRASAEAIRDAFKLEYGDEYRIIVKDVWKEYTGWPLNDMERQYKFMVKHVQLWKVAFHSTSPRWIHSCYLAAIAAYYAKEVEAGLMEYKPDIIISVHPMMQHIPLWVLKWQGLQKKVIFVTVITDLNSCHPTWFHPGVNRCYCPSTEVAKRAALDGLEDSQIRVFGLPIRPSFARAVLSKDELREELELDPSLPAVLLMGGGEGMGPVKKTALALGESLFDKELGKPLGQLIIICGRNKVLKSTLESHEWPIPVKVRGFETQMEKWMGACDCIITKAGPGTIAEALIRGLPIILNDYIPGQTMGLVSSPEVLKKQQKL
;
A
#
# COMPACT_ATOMS: atom_id res chain seq x y z
N MET A 1 37.79 22.49 5.58
CA MET A 1 37.14 22.28 6.90
C MET A 1 35.86 23.12 6.94
N MET A 2 34.71 22.53 6.64
CA MET A 2 33.41 23.18 6.72
C MET A 2 32.65 22.57 7.91
N LYS A 3 32.29 23.40 8.89
CA LYS A 3 31.54 23.02 10.08
C LYS A 3 30.06 22.79 9.72
N VAL A 4 29.57 21.58 9.97
CA VAL A 4 28.15 21.25 9.95
C VAL A 4 27.49 21.83 11.20
N GLN A 5 26.48 22.67 11.00
CA GLN A 5 25.68 23.27 12.06
C GLN A 5 24.65 22.25 12.54
N ALA A 6 24.69 21.89 13.83
CA ALA A 6 23.71 21.00 14.44
C ALA A 6 22.34 21.68 14.56
N PRO A 7 21.21 20.98 14.36
CA PRO A 7 19.89 21.57 14.50
C PRO A 7 19.62 21.92 15.96
N THR A 8 19.32 23.19 16.19
CA THR A 8 19.01 23.78 17.50
C THR A 8 17.57 23.49 17.92
N ARG A 9 17.42 23.12 19.20
CA ARG A 9 16.19 22.97 20.00
C ARG A 9 15.34 21.72 19.75
N LYS A 10 15.56 20.69 20.59
CA LYS A 10 14.58 19.64 20.90
C LYS A 10 13.46 20.25 21.75
N ALA A 11 12.21 20.11 21.33
CA ALA A 11 11.06 20.45 22.16
C ALA A 11 11.06 19.54 23.40
N SER A 12 10.74 20.10 24.57
CA SER A 12 10.72 19.31 25.81
C SER A 12 9.47 18.42 25.83
N PHE A 13 9.54 17.28 26.52
CA PHE A 13 8.41 16.36 26.70
C PHE A 13 7.15 17.08 27.25
N THR A 14 7.36 18.14 28.05
CA THR A 14 6.32 18.99 28.62
C THR A 14 5.60 19.83 27.55
N GLU A 15 6.32 20.37 26.56
CA GLU A 15 5.71 21.11 25.43
C GLU A 15 4.88 20.20 24.52
N VAL A 16 5.30 18.94 24.37
CA VAL A 16 4.56 17.91 23.62
C VAL A 16 3.26 17.57 24.35
N LEU A 17 3.30 17.34 25.67
CA LEU A 17 2.11 17.08 26.47
C LEU A 17 1.13 18.25 26.43
N GLN A 18 1.62 19.49 26.55
CA GLN A 18 0.76 20.68 26.55
C GLN A 18 0.03 20.88 25.20
N ARG A 19 0.65 20.49 24.08
CA ARG A 19 0.02 20.47 22.74
C ARG A 19 -0.99 19.34 22.53
N VAL A 20 -0.82 18.22 23.24
CA VAL A 20 -1.75 17.08 23.20
C VAL A 20 -3.01 17.41 24.02
N TYR A 21 -2.87 17.99 25.21
CA TYR A 21 -4.00 18.28 26.10
C TYR A 21 -4.88 19.47 25.65
N SER A 22 -4.31 20.48 24.99
CA SER A 22 -5.10 21.63 24.50
C SER A 22 -6.09 21.25 23.40
N ASN A 23 -5.90 20.11 22.72
CA ASN A 23 -6.74 19.65 21.60
C ASN A 23 -7.74 18.55 21.98
N LEU A 24 -7.78 18.12 23.24
CA LEU A 24 -8.74 17.11 23.75
C LEU A 24 -10.00 17.73 24.37
N GLY A 25 -10.16 19.07 24.36
CA GLY A 25 -11.37 19.75 24.79
C GLY A 25 -12.51 19.57 23.81
N TYR A 26 -13.36 18.56 24.05
CA TYR A 26 -14.64 18.39 23.37
C TYR A 26 -15.68 19.33 23.99
N ASP A 27 -16.37 20.07 23.12
CA ASP A 27 -17.51 20.93 23.44
C ASP A 27 -18.58 20.16 24.23
N SER A 28 -18.92 20.69 25.41
CA SER A 28 -20.19 20.38 26.06
C SER A 28 -20.69 21.60 26.84
N SER A 29 -21.79 22.17 26.35
CA SER A 29 -22.96 22.65 27.09
C SER A 29 -23.51 24.00 26.57
N SER A 30 -24.70 23.89 25.98
CA SER A 30 -25.71 24.92 25.87
C SER A 30 -26.32 25.24 27.23
N SER A 31 -26.47 26.52 27.59
CA SER A 31 -27.76 27.14 27.97
C SER A 31 -27.59 28.55 28.58
N ASN A 32 -28.34 29.50 28.02
CA ASN A 32 -28.91 30.72 28.60
C ASN A 32 -28.04 31.69 29.42
N SER A 33 -27.87 32.91 28.91
CA SER A 33 -28.47 34.09 29.55
C SER A 33 -28.49 35.30 28.61
N SER A 34 -29.61 36.01 28.68
CA SER A 34 -29.93 37.28 28.05
C SER A 34 -29.08 38.43 28.61
N SER A 35 -28.52 39.27 27.74
CA SER A 35 -28.61 40.73 27.91
C SER A 35 -28.18 41.47 26.63
N SER A 36 -29.01 42.45 26.31
CA SER A 36 -28.91 43.50 25.31
C SER A 36 -27.62 44.34 25.39
N SER A 37 -27.06 44.75 24.25
CA SER A 37 -26.71 46.15 23.94
C SER A 37 -25.80 46.30 22.70
N SER A 38 -26.20 47.24 21.83
CA SER A 38 -25.38 48.06 20.92
C SER A 38 -24.69 47.40 19.72
N TYR A 39 -25.35 47.55 18.57
CA TYR A 39 -24.73 47.54 17.25
C TYR A 39 -23.84 48.78 17.10
N ASP A 40 -22.56 48.58 16.78
CA ASP A 40 -21.68 49.67 16.34
C ASP A 40 -21.10 49.32 14.97
N CYS A 41 -21.67 49.97 13.95
CA CYS A 41 -21.25 49.94 12.56
C CYS A 41 -20.07 50.89 12.41
N ASN A 42 -18.84 50.41 12.19
CA ASN A 42 -17.74 51.21 11.63
C ASN A 42 -16.55 50.33 11.23
N ASN A 43 -16.52 49.83 9.98
CA ASN A 43 -15.25 49.51 9.29
C ASN A 43 -15.42 49.24 7.78
N LEU A 44 -16.07 50.16 7.07
CA LEU A 44 -16.20 50.13 5.60
C LEU A 44 -15.81 51.49 5.03
N GLN A 45 -14.54 51.87 5.18
CA GLN A 45 -13.99 53.10 4.59
C GLN A 45 -12.47 53.10 4.36
N LYS A 46 -11.89 51.93 4.05
CA LYS A 46 -10.48 51.81 3.62
C LYS A 46 -10.32 50.86 2.44
N LEU A 47 -10.93 51.21 1.30
CA LEU A 47 -10.55 50.66 0.00
C LEU A 47 -11.04 51.57 -1.15
N LYS A 48 -10.63 52.83 -1.13
CA LYS A 48 -10.75 53.78 -2.25
C LYS A 48 -9.59 54.76 -2.17
N TYR A 49 -8.42 54.37 -2.67
CA TYR A 49 -7.32 55.26 -3.04
C TYR A 49 -6.22 54.37 -3.65
N TYR A 50 -6.25 54.20 -4.98
CA TYR A 50 -5.10 53.98 -5.88
C TYR A 50 -5.63 53.66 -7.29
N ILE A 51 -6.30 54.62 -7.93
CA ILE A 51 -6.44 54.72 -9.39
C ILE A 51 -6.49 56.20 -9.72
N GLN A 52 -5.40 56.73 -10.29
CA GLN A 52 -5.31 57.91 -11.16
C GLN A 52 -3.89 57.89 -11.76
N GLU A 53 -3.77 57.56 -13.05
CA GLU A 53 -3.66 58.52 -14.17
C GLU A 53 -2.29 59.20 -14.20
N SER A 54 -1.47 58.77 -15.16
CA SER A 54 -0.42 59.56 -15.79
C SER A 54 -0.26 59.05 -17.22
N ASP A 55 -0.90 59.74 -18.15
CA ASP A 55 -0.56 59.73 -19.57
C ASP A 55 0.81 60.40 -19.75
N ASP A 56 1.69 59.81 -20.57
CA ASP A 56 2.71 60.51 -21.36
C ASP A 56 3.36 59.53 -22.38
N ASP A 57 3.14 59.84 -23.66
CA ASP A 57 3.94 59.69 -24.89
C ASP A 57 4.64 58.37 -25.34
N PHE A 58 4.18 57.94 -26.53
CA PHE A 58 4.85 57.34 -27.71
C PHE A 58 6.17 56.55 -27.58
N GLU A 59 6.16 55.30 -28.07
CA GLU A 59 6.97 54.83 -29.21
C GLU A 59 6.47 53.44 -29.69
N GLU A 60 6.17 53.31 -31.00
CA GLU A 60 5.84 52.05 -31.67
C GLU A 60 7.14 51.28 -31.96
N GLU A 61 7.39 50.18 -31.26
CA GLU A 61 8.38 49.18 -31.66
C GLU A 61 7.68 47.87 -32.07
N ASP A 62 7.93 47.50 -33.33
CA ASP A 62 7.53 46.27 -34.02
C ASP A 62 8.14 45.04 -33.31
N GLY A 63 7.43 44.54 -32.32
CA GLY A 63 7.77 43.32 -31.59
C GLY A 63 6.81 42.20 -31.97
N THR A 64 7.26 41.28 -32.81
CA THR A 64 6.65 39.95 -33.00
C THR A 64 6.25 39.37 -31.65
N VAL A 65 4.95 39.32 -31.38
CA VAL A 65 4.40 38.69 -30.18
C VAL A 65 4.56 37.18 -30.35
N GLU A 66 5.53 36.58 -29.66
CA GLU A 66 5.54 35.14 -29.46
C GLU A 66 4.23 34.75 -28.79
N LEU A 67 3.39 34.02 -29.52
CA LEU A 67 2.22 33.34 -28.99
C LEU A 67 2.70 32.31 -27.95
N VAL A 68 2.82 32.76 -26.70
CA VAL A 68 2.97 31.85 -25.56
C VAL A 68 1.76 30.92 -25.58
N GLN A 69 2.02 29.64 -25.82
CA GLN A 69 1.03 28.57 -25.71
C GLN A 69 0.42 28.58 -24.30
N ILE A 70 -0.69 29.29 -24.14
CA ILE A 70 -1.53 29.19 -22.95
C ILE A 70 -2.23 27.84 -23.02
N GLY A 71 -1.82 26.91 -22.15
CA GLY A 71 -2.68 25.81 -21.74
C GLY A 71 -2.22 24.37 -22.03
N ALA A 72 -0.93 24.06 -21.93
CA ALA A 72 -0.60 22.69 -21.53
C ALA A 72 -0.96 22.55 -20.05
N GLU A 73 -2.07 21.89 -19.71
CA GLU A 73 -2.38 21.55 -18.32
C GLU A 73 -1.17 20.82 -17.73
N ARG A 74 -0.61 21.34 -16.62
CA ARG A 74 0.53 20.70 -15.97
C ARG A 74 0.14 19.27 -15.59
N ALA A 75 1.04 18.32 -15.82
CA ALA A 75 0.83 16.96 -15.35
C ALA A 75 0.53 16.96 -13.84
N LYS A 76 -0.51 16.24 -13.43
CA LYS A 76 -0.91 16.15 -12.02
C LYS A 76 0.00 15.17 -11.30
N ASN A 77 0.45 15.53 -10.11
CA ASN A 77 1.34 14.67 -9.31
C ASN A 77 0.50 13.73 -8.44
N VAL A 78 0.76 12.43 -8.57
CA VAL A 78 0.15 11.39 -7.73
C VAL A 78 1.24 10.78 -6.86
N LEU A 79 1.14 10.96 -5.55
CA LEU A 79 2.06 10.40 -4.57
C LEU A 79 1.45 9.15 -3.92
N ILE A 80 2.04 7.99 -4.19
CA ILE A 80 1.63 6.72 -3.58
C ILE A 80 2.54 6.43 -2.37
N LEU A 81 1.92 6.38 -1.19
CA LEU A 81 2.56 6.09 0.09
C LEU A 81 2.49 4.60 0.39
N MET A 82 3.64 3.95 0.49
CA MET A 82 3.76 2.52 0.78
C MET A 82 4.88 2.25 1.80
N SER A 83 4.99 1.01 2.25
CA SER A 83 6.20 0.54 2.94
C SER A 83 6.55 -0.88 2.51
N ASP A 84 7.84 -1.21 2.54
CA ASP A 84 8.38 -2.52 2.14
C ASP A 84 8.05 -3.68 3.09
N THR A 85 7.18 -3.47 4.08
CA THR A 85 6.73 -4.49 5.03
C THR A 85 5.97 -5.64 4.35
N GLY A 86 6.67 -6.73 4.03
CA GLY A 86 6.07 -7.96 3.52
C GLY A 86 5.72 -7.97 2.02
N GLY A 87 6.06 -6.91 1.28
CA GLY A 87 6.04 -6.84 -0.18
C GLY A 87 4.66 -6.66 -0.86
N GLY A 88 3.55 -7.00 -0.21
CA GLY A 88 2.20 -6.90 -0.80
C GLY A 88 1.74 -5.45 -1.09
N HIS A 89 2.13 -4.51 -0.23
CA HIS A 89 1.80 -3.08 -0.40
C HIS A 89 2.51 -2.47 -1.61
N ARG A 90 3.79 -2.82 -1.82
CA ARG A 90 4.55 -2.41 -3.00
C ARG A 90 3.90 -2.90 -4.30
N ALA A 91 3.50 -4.17 -4.35
CA ALA A 91 2.83 -4.72 -5.53
C ALA A 91 1.54 -3.96 -5.87
N SER A 92 0.77 -3.55 -4.86
CA SER A 92 -0.44 -2.73 -5.05
C SER A 92 -0.10 -1.31 -5.55
N ALA A 93 0.94 -0.68 -4.99
CA ALA A 93 1.40 0.63 -5.46
C ALA A 93 1.87 0.60 -6.92
N GLU A 94 2.64 -0.42 -7.29
CA GLU A 94 3.13 -0.62 -8.66
C GLU A 94 1.98 -0.93 -9.61
N ALA A 95 1.01 -1.74 -9.21
CA ALA A 95 -0.19 -2.01 -10.01
C ALA A 95 -0.99 -0.74 -10.31
N ILE A 96 -1.18 0.13 -9.32
CA ILE A 96 -1.85 1.43 -9.50
C ILE A 96 -1.04 2.33 -10.43
N ARG A 97 0.28 2.43 -10.23
CA ARG A 97 1.17 3.20 -11.11
C ARG A 97 1.05 2.75 -12.57
N ASP A 98 1.12 1.44 -12.80
CA ASP A 98 1.10 0.87 -14.14
C ASP A 98 -0.29 1.07 -14.79
N ALA A 99 -1.37 0.99 -14.01
CA ALA A 99 -2.72 1.33 -14.48
C ALA A 99 -2.83 2.80 -14.88
N PHE A 100 -2.34 3.75 -14.06
CA PHE A 100 -2.35 5.17 -14.41
C PHE A 100 -1.62 5.45 -15.73
N LYS A 101 -0.43 4.86 -15.90
CA LYS A 101 0.36 5.02 -17.11
C LYS A 101 -0.36 4.49 -18.35
N LEU A 102 -1.07 3.37 -18.23
CA LEU A 102 -1.81 2.77 -19.34
C LEU A 102 -3.07 3.56 -19.71
N GLU A 103 -3.79 4.08 -18.72
CA GLU A 103 -5.07 4.77 -18.95
C GLU A 103 -4.89 6.24 -19.35
N TYR A 104 -3.90 6.93 -18.78
CA TYR A 104 -3.77 8.38 -18.90
C TYR A 104 -2.43 8.85 -19.49
N GLY A 105 -1.52 7.93 -19.83
CA GLY A 105 -0.21 8.27 -20.38
C GLY A 105 0.57 9.21 -19.45
N ASP A 106 0.94 10.37 -19.97
CA ASP A 106 1.76 11.37 -19.27
C ASP A 106 0.93 12.47 -18.57
N GLU A 107 -0.41 12.38 -18.55
CA GLU A 107 -1.28 13.34 -17.84
C GLU A 107 -1.01 13.33 -16.31
N TYR A 108 -0.63 12.16 -15.77
CA TYR A 108 -0.32 11.98 -14.35
C TYR A 108 1.12 11.53 -14.15
N ARG A 109 1.87 12.30 -13.37
CA ARG A 109 3.18 11.90 -12.88
C ARG A 109 3.03 11.09 -11.59
N ILE A 110 3.29 9.79 -11.68
CA ILE A 110 3.15 8.89 -10.54
C ILE A 110 4.47 8.71 -9.79
N ILE A 111 4.43 8.91 -8.48
CA ILE A 111 5.60 8.88 -7.59
C ILE A 111 5.28 7.88 -6.46
N VAL A 112 6.07 6.81 -6.35
CA VAL A 112 5.88 5.77 -5.30
C VAL A 112 6.99 5.90 -4.26
N LYS A 113 6.62 6.06 -2.99
CA LYS A 113 7.58 6.39 -1.91
C LYS A 113 7.34 5.60 -0.63
N ASP A 114 8.43 5.18 0.00
CA ASP A 114 8.44 4.71 1.38
C ASP A 114 8.84 5.87 2.28
N VAL A 115 7.85 6.64 2.72
CA VAL A 115 8.08 7.88 3.48
C VAL A 115 8.73 7.60 4.83
N TRP A 116 8.43 6.47 5.47
CA TRP A 116 9.08 6.10 6.73
C TRP A 116 10.57 5.88 6.51
N LYS A 117 10.92 5.09 5.50
CA LYS A 117 12.32 4.77 5.20
C LYS A 117 13.14 6.00 4.76
N GLU A 118 12.55 6.87 3.95
CA GLU A 118 13.27 7.99 3.32
C GLU A 118 13.37 9.23 4.23
N TYR A 119 12.35 9.51 5.05
CA TYR A 119 12.27 10.80 5.76
C TYR A 119 12.32 10.68 7.28
N THR A 120 12.22 9.49 7.87
CA THR A 120 12.24 9.36 9.33
C THR A 120 13.52 8.75 9.87
N GLY A 121 13.74 8.91 11.18
CA GLY A 121 14.86 8.29 11.89
C GLY A 121 14.49 6.92 12.46
N TRP A 122 15.48 6.26 13.07
CA TRP A 122 15.23 5.04 13.84
C TRP A 122 14.23 5.33 14.97
N PRO A 123 13.22 4.47 15.20
CA PRO A 123 13.06 3.12 14.64
C PRO A 123 12.20 3.02 13.36
N LEU A 124 11.55 4.09 12.90
CA LEU A 124 10.56 3.99 11.81
C LEU A 124 11.20 3.72 10.44
N ASN A 125 12.42 4.17 10.20
CA ASN A 125 13.11 3.91 8.93
C ASN A 125 13.53 2.44 8.70
N ASP A 126 13.47 1.60 9.74
CA ASP A 126 13.84 0.17 9.67
C ASP A 126 12.61 -0.74 9.87
N MET A 127 11.41 -0.25 9.53
CA MET A 127 10.15 -1.02 9.66
C MET A 127 10.21 -2.36 8.93
N GLU A 128 10.82 -2.41 7.75
CA GLU A 128 10.92 -3.63 6.93
C GLU A 128 11.63 -4.77 7.70
N ARG A 129 12.79 -4.46 8.30
CA ARG A 129 13.59 -5.44 9.04
C ARG A 129 12.90 -5.84 10.34
N GLN A 130 12.32 -4.88 11.05
CA GLN A 130 11.54 -5.14 12.26
C GLN A 130 10.34 -6.04 11.96
N TYR A 131 9.61 -5.77 10.88
CA TYR A 131 8.52 -6.62 10.41
C TYR A 131 9.00 -8.04 10.09
N LYS A 132 10.08 -8.18 9.32
CA LYS A 132 10.69 -9.50 9.02
C LYS A 132 11.07 -10.26 10.29
N PHE A 133 11.58 -9.58 11.31
CA PHE A 133 11.88 -10.18 12.61
C PHE A 133 10.60 -10.59 13.35
N MET A 134 9.62 -9.70 13.48
CA MET A 134 8.36 -9.97 14.20
C MET A 134 7.55 -11.10 13.57
N VAL A 135 7.48 -11.19 12.24
CA VAL A 135 6.74 -12.26 11.55
C VAL A 135 7.40 -13.63 11.76
N LYS A 136 8.73 -13.69 11.94
CA LYS A 136 9.41 -14.94 12.36
C LYS A 136 9.06 -15.33 13.81
N HIS A 137 8.59 -14.39 14.62
CA HIS A 137 8.18 -14.58 16.01
C HIS A 137 6.68 -14.34 16.19
N VAL A 138 5.88 -15.29 15.70
CA VAL A 138 4.39 -15.26 15.64
C VAL A 138 3.72 -14.71 16.91
N GLN A 139 4.20 -15.06 18.11
CA GLN A 139 3.59 -14.58 19.36
C GLN A 139 3.84 -13.08 19.60
N LEU A 140 5.04 -12.58 19.28
CA LEU A 140 5.35 -11.15 19.35
C LEU A 140 4.49 -10.35 18.38
N TRP A 141 4.32 -10.86 17.15
CA TRP A 141 3.47 -10.21 16.16
C TRP A 141 1.99 -10.18 16.57
N LYS A 142 1.45 -11.29 17.10
CA LYS A 142 0.06 -11.32 17.61
C LYS A 142 -0.15 -10.29 18.72
N VAL A 143 0.78 -10.22 19.68
CA VAL A 143 0.70 -9.24 20.77
C VAL A 143 0.77 -7.82 20.22
N ALA A 144 1.72 -7.51 19.34
CA ALA A 144 1.85 -6.19 18.73
C ALA A 144 0.58 -5.78 17.97
N PHE A 145 0.06 -6.66 17.10
CA PHE A 145 -1.15 -6.41 16.32
C PHE A 145 -2.37 -6.14 17.20
N HIS A 146 -2.65 -7.01 18.18
CA HIS A 146 -3.85 -6.87 19.02
C HIS A 146 -3.74 -5.76 20.07
N SER A 147 -2.53 -5.49 20.60
CA SER A 147 -2.31 -4.41 21.57
C SER A 147 -2.42 -3.03 20.93
N THR A 148 -2.09 -2.90 19.64
CA THR A 148 -2.19 -1.62 18.90
C THR A 148 -3.54 -1.43 18.21
N SER A 149 -4.35 -2.49 18.11
CA SER A 149 -5.67 -2.43 17.46
C SER A 149 -6.68 -1.46 18.10
N PRO A 150 -6.82 -1.34 19.44
CA PRO A 150 -7.83 -0.48 20.04
C PRO A 150 -7.69 0.97 19.60
N ARG A 151 -8.81 1.61 19.23
CA ARG A 151 -8.85 2.96 18.63
C ARG A 151 -8.14 4.02 19.44
N TRP A 152 -8.37 4.02 20.74
CA TRP A 152 -7.74 4.97 21.64
C TRP A 152 -6.21 4.74 21.73
N ILE A 153 -5.74 3.49 21.70
CA ILE A 153 -4.30 3.18 21.75
C ILE A 153 -3.61 3.70 20.49
N HIS A 154 -4.09 3.33 19.29
CA HIS A 154 -3.42 3.78 18.07
C HIS A 154 -3.59 5.25 17.78
N SER A 155 -4.73 5.85 18.12
CA SER A 155 -4.90 7.29 17.99
C SER A 155 -3.87 8.04 18.84
N CYS A 156 -3.64 7.59 20.08
CA CYS A 156 -2.67 8.22 20.98
C CYS A 156 -1.22 8.08 20.49
N TYR A 157 -0.74 6.87 20.21
CA TYR A 157 0.66 6.71 19.81
C TYR A 157 0.92 7.27 18.39
N LEU A 158 -0.02 7.13 17.45
CA LEU A 158 0.14 7.71 16.11
C LEU A 158 0.11 9.24 16.15
N ALA A 159 -0.67 9.85 17.03
CA ALA A 159 -0.64 11.30 17.24
C ALA A 159 0.71 11.77 17.81
N ALA A 160 1.29 11.02 18.75
CA ALA A 160 2.62 11.32 19.29
C ALA A 160 3.71 11.20 18.21
N ILE A 161 3.66 10.15 17.38
CA ILE A 161 4.55 9.97 16.24
C ILE A 161 4.33 11.08 15.20
N ALA A 162 3.07 11.43 14.90
CA ALA A 162 2.72 12.52 14.00
C ALA A 162 3.36 13.84 14.45
N ALA A 163 3.21 14.17 15.73
CA ALA A 163 3.76 15.39 16.30
C ALA A 163 5.30 15.41 16.27
N TYR A 164 5.94 14.25 16.44
CA TYR A 164 7.40 14.13 16.44
C TYR A 164 8.00 14.23 15.03
N TYR A 165 7.42 13.53 14.04
CA TYR A 165 7.91 13.49 12.65
C TYR A 165 7.17 14.44 11.70
N ALA A 166 6.40 15.38 12.24
CA ALA A 166 5.56 16.29 11.49
C ALA A 166 6.31 16.98 10.34
N LYS A 167 7.48 17.54 10.66
CA LYS A 167 8.27 18.36 9.72
C LYS A 167 8.94 17.50 8.65
N GLU A 168 9.39 16.32 9.03
CA GLU A 168 10.02 15.35 8.14
C GLU A 168 9.02 14.81 7.13
N VAL A 169 7.83 14.41 7.60
CA VAL A 169 6.74 13.96 6.72
C VAL A 169 6.22 15.12 5.88
N GLU A 170 6.10 16.33 6.43
CA GLU A 170 5.76 17.52 5.66
C GLU A 170 6.76 17.77 4.54
N ALA A 171 8.06 17.76 4.83
CA ALA A 171 9.10 17.92 3.82
C ALA A 171 8.97 16.85 2.72
N GLY A 172 8.78 15.58 3.11
CA GLY A 172 8.59 14.49 2.16
C GLY A 172 7.32 14.59 1.33
N LEU A 173 6.21 15.09 1.89
CA LEU A 173 4.98 15.31 1.12
C LEU A 173 5.11 16.52 0.19
N MET A 174 5.69 17.63 0.67
CA MET A 174 5.75 18.90 -0.05
C MET A 174 6.82 18.93 -1.13
N GLU A 175 7.87 18.10 -1.02
CA GLU A 175 8.88 17.91 -2.07
C GLU A 175 8.22 17.56 -3.42
N TYR A 176 7.18 16.72 -3.39
CA TYR A 176 6.53 16.21 -4.60
C TYR A 176 5.30 17.01 -5.04
N LYS A 177 4.87 18.01 -4.26
CA LYS A 177 3.68 18.85 -4.53
C LYS A 177 2.49 18.01 -5.07
N PRO A 178 2.00 17.01 -4.32
CA PRO A 178 0.99 16.08 -4.81
C PRO A 178 -0.36 16.76 -4.98
N ASP A 179 -1.03 16.47 -6.09
CA ASP A 179 -2.45 16.78 -6.31
C ASP A 179 -3.33 15.65 -5.74
N ILE A 180 -2.81 14.41 -5.77
CA ILE A 180 -3.44 13.21 -5.22
C ILE A 180 -2.43 12.45 -4.36
N ILE A 181 -2.86 12.01 -3.18
CA ILE A 181 -2.13 11.07 -2.33
C ILE A 181 -2.91 9.77 -2.23
N ILE A 182 -2.24 8.65 -2.53
CA ILE A 182 -2.80 7.30 -2.45
C ILE A 182 -2.05 6.53 -1.36
N SER A 183 -2.76 6.11 -0.32
CA SER A 183 -2.20 5.31 0.76
C SER A 183 -2.51 3.84 0.55
N VAL A 184 -1.47 3.00 0.42
CA VAL A 184 -1.60 1.53 0.28
C VAL A 184 -1.04 0.78 1.50
N HIS A 185 -0.91 1.44 2.65
CA HIS A 185 -0.33 0.86 3.87
C HIS A 185 -1.12 1.31 5.12
N PRO A 186 -1.34 0.43 6.12
CA PRO A 186 -2.18 0.74 7.31
C PRO A 186 -1.62 1.83 8.23
N MET A 187 -0.35 2.20 8.10
CA MET A 187 0.27 3.28 8.90
C MET A 187 0.40 4.60 8.15
N MET A 188 -0.16 4.71 6.94
CA MET A 188 0.01 5.86 6.05
C MET A 188 -1.27 6.69 5.94
N GLN A 189 -2.10 6.73 6.99
CA GLN A 189 -3.36 7.51 7.03
C GLN A 189 -3.22 8.69 7.98
N HIS A 190 -3.08 8.39 9.28
CA HIS A 190 -3.18 9.36 10.37
C HIS A 190 -2.16 10.51 10.24
N ILE A 191 -0.89 10.18 9.99
CA ILE A 191 0.20 11.16 10.00
C ILE A 191 0.13 12.07 8.76
N PRO A 192 0.04 11.54 7.52
CA PRO A 192 -0.16 12.38 6.33
C PRO A 192 -1.41 13.27 6.41
N LEU A 193 -2.54 12.74 6.87
CA LEU A 193 -3.79 13.52 6.99
C LEU A 193 -3.69 14.63 8.03
N TRP A 194 -2.96 14.39 9.13
CA TRP A 194 -2.70 15.40 10.14
C TRP A 194 -1.83 16.54 9.59
N VAL A 195 -0.77 16.21 8.82
CA VAL A 195 0.08 17.20 8.13
C VAL A 195 -0.74 18.03 7.13
N LEU A 196 -1.57 17.39 6.30
CA LEU A 196 -2.45 18.10 5.36
C LEU A 196 -3.42 19.04 6.07
N LYS A 197 -3.94 18.65 7.26
CA LYS A 197 -4.81 19.50 8.08
C LYS A 197 -4.08 20.75 8.53
N TRP A 198 -2.91 20.56 9.12
CA TRP A 198 -2.14 21.64 9.73
C TRP A 198 -1.64 22.65 8.69
N GLN A 199 -1.30 22.19 7.49
CA GLN A 199 -0.91 23.02 6.35
C GLN A 199 -2.10 23.65 5.59
N GLY A 200 -3.34 23.37 5.99
CA GLY A 200 -4.53 23.87 5.28
C GLY A 200 -4.71 23.31 3.86
N LEU A 201 -4.11 22.15 3.57
CA LEU A 201 -4.09 21.52 2.24
C LEU A 201 -5.21 20.50 2.01
N GLN A 202 -6.01 20.18 3.03
CA GLN A 202 -7.08 19.16 2.94
C GLN A 202 -8.11 19.41 1.84
N LYS A 203 -8.33 20.67 1.43
CA LYS A 203 -9.25 21.02 0.33
C LYS A 203 -8.58 21.01 -1.05
N LYS A 204 -7.24 20.99 -1.10
CA LYS A 204 -6.46 21.08 -2.34
C LYS A 204 -5.92 19.72 -2.80
N VAL A 205 -5.61 18.84 -1.85
CA VAL A 205 -5.02 17.54 -2.12
C VAL A 205 -6.06 16.46 -1.88
N ILE A 206 -6.31 15.64 -2.90
CA ILE A 206 -7.19 14.47 -2.76
C ILE A 206 -6.43 13.36 -2.05
N PHE A 207 -6.94 12.90 -0.91
CA PHE A 207 -6.37 11.80 -0.17
C PHE A 207 -7.25 10.56 -0.26
N VAL A 208 -6.72 9.47 -0.79
CA VAL A 208 -7.44 8.19 -0.88
C VAL A 208 -6.67 7.05 -0.23
N THR A 209 -7.41 6.11 0.33
CA THR A 209 -6.86 4.86 0.87
C THR A 209 -7.25 3.70 -0.04
N VAL A 210 -6.31 2.81 -0.33
CA VAL A 210 -6.56 1.53 -1.00
C VAL A 210 -6.15 0.42 -0.03
N ILE A 211 -7.15 -0.28 0.51
CA ILE A 211 -6.92 -1.32 1.51
C ILE A 211 -6.38 -2.58 0.83
N THR A 212 -5.25 -3.07 1.33
CA THR A 212 -4.60 -4.28 0.79
C THR A 212 -4.83 -5.54 1.64
N ASP A 213 -5.55 -5.42 2.75
CA ASP A 213 -5.93 -6.55 3.60
C ASP A 213 -7.30 -7.08 3.15
N LEU A 214 -7.39 -8.37 2.81
CA LEU A 214 -8.60 -8.94 2.18
C LEU A 214 -9.77 -9.17 3.15
N ASN A 215 -9.51 -9.30 4.45
CA ASN A 215 -10.56 -9.57 5.44
C ASN A 215 -10.30 -8.86 6.78
N SER A 216 -9.45 -9.42 7.64
CA SER A 216 -9.16 -8.86 8.97
C SER A 216 -8.25 -7.64 8.89
N CYS A 217 -8.86 -6.46 8.68
CA CYS A 217 -8.15 -5.20 8.58
C CYS A 217 -7.76 -4.65 9.96
N HIS A 218 -6.55 -4.12 10.07
CA HIS A 218 -6.20 -3.30 11.23
C HIS A 218 -7.00 -1.98 11.19
N PRO A 219 -7.54 -1.49 12.32
CA PRO A 219 -8.39 -0.28 12.31
C PRO A 219 -7.71 0.98 11.77
N THR A 220 -6.38 1.02 11.73
CA THR A 220 -5.63 2.19 11.24
C THR A 220 -5.78 2.46 9.75
N TRP A 221 -6.32 1.50 8.98
CA TRP A 221 -6.74 1.71 7.60
C TRP A 221 -7.89 2.72 7.48
N PHE A 222 -8.73 2.83 8.50
CA PHE A 222 -9.97 3.61 8.46
C PHE A 222 -9.76 4.96 9.13
N HIS A 223 -9.90 6.04 8.36
CA HIS A 223 -9.78 7.39 8.87
C HIS A 223 -10.83 8.31 8.22
N PRO A 224 -11.70 9.00 8.98
CA PRO A 224 -12.78 9.84 8.42
C PRO A 224 -12.30 11.01 7.55
N GLY A 225 -11.05 11.45 7.72
CA GLY A 225 -10.47 12.54 6.92
C GLY A 225 -10.09 12.20 5.47
N VAL A 226 -10.32 10.98 4.99
CA VAL A 226 -10.02 10.59 3.59
C VAL A 226 -11.14 11.03 2.64
N ASN A 227 -10.83 11.30 1.38
CA ASN A 227 -11.83 11.57 0.35
C ASN A 227 -12.52 10.28 -0.13
N ARG A 228 -11.74 9.19 -0.24
CA ARG A 228 -12.23 7.85 -0.61
C ARG A 228 -11.43 6.75 0.08
N CYS A 229 -12.09 5.64 0.32
CA CYS A 229 -11.52 4.39 0.79
C CYS A 229 -11.96 3.24 -0.14
N TYR A 230 -11.01 2.67 -0.87
CA TYR A 230 -11.21 1.55 -1.77
C TYR A 230 -10.99 0.25 -1.01
N CYS A 231 -12.04 -0.54 -0.92
CA CYS A 231 -12.10 -1.80 -0.21
C CYS A 231 -11.97 -2.98 -1.17
N PRO A 232 -11.24 -4.05 -0.78
CA PRO A 232 -11.09 -5.24 -1.62
C PRO A 232 -12.29 -6.17 -1.58
N SER A 233 -13.20 -6.01 -0.61
CA SER A 233 -14.37 -6.86 -0.43
C SER A 233 -15.52 -6.12 0.26
N THR A 234 -16.71 -6.70 0.21
CA THR A 234 -17.91 -6.21 0.91
C THR A 234 -17.76 -6.28 2.42
N GLU A 235 -17.02 -7.26 2.93
CA GLU A 235 -16.77 -7.46 4.36
C GLU A 235 -15.91 -6.31 4.91
N VAL A 236 -14.88 -5.91 4.16
CA VAL A 236 -14.03 -4.77 4.51
C VAL A 236 -14.81 -3.45 4.43
N ALA A 237 -15.69 -3.29 3.45
CA ALA A 237 -16.55 -2.11 3.36
C ALA A 237 -17.52 -1.99 4.55
N LYS A 238 -18.13 -3.10 5.00
CA LYS A 238 -18.94 -3.12 6.22
C LYS A 238 -18.11 -2.71 7.43
N ARG A 239 -16.87 -3.20 7.52
CA ARG A 239 -15.95 -2.80 8.60
C ARG A 239 -15.61 -1.31 8.53
N ALA A 240 -15.35 -0.76 7.35
CA ALA A 240 -15.07 0.65 7.15
C ALA A 240 -16.22 1.55 7.64
N ALA A 241 -17.47 1.17 7.33
CA ALA A 241 -18.67 1.87 7.80
C ALA A 241 -18.78 1.82 9.33
N LEU A 242 -18.57 0.64 9.94
CA LEU A 242 -18.54 0.48 11.39
C LEU A 242 -17.44 1.31 12.06
N ASP A 243 -16.33 1.54 11.35
CA ASP A 243 -15.19 2.32 11.83
C ASP A 243 -15.28 3.82 11.49
N GLY A 244 -16.46 4.29 11.07
CA GLY A 244 -16.83 5.70 11.00
C GLY A 244 -16.64 6.37 9.63
N LEU A 245 -16.49 5.60 8.56
CA LEU A 245 -16.52 6.15 7.19
C LEU A 245 -17.96 6.25 6.68
N GLU A 246 -18.24 7.32 5.94
CA GLU A 246 -19.51 7.50 5.25
C GLU A 246 -19.60 6.65 3.98
N ASP A 247 -20.81 6.29 3.56
CA ASP A 247 -21.08 5.61 2.28
C ASP A 247 -20.51 6.37 1.08
N SER A 248 -20.49 7.71 1.17
CA SER A 248 -19.90 8.58 0.15
C SER A 248 -18.40 8.30 -0.05
N GLN A 249 -17.69 7.87 1.00
CA GLN A 249 -16.26 7.62 1.03
C GLN A 249 -15.91 6.20 0.58
N ILE A 250 -16.81 5.22 0.75
CA ILE A 250 -16.49 3.79 0.58
C ILE A 250 -16.74 3.31 -0.87
N ARG A 251 -15.79 2.63 -1.49
CA ARG A 251 -15.97 1.95 -2.79
C ARG A 251 -15.42 0.53 -2.74
N VAL A 252 -16.12 -0.42 -3.37
CA VAL A 252 -15.69 -1.83 -3.43
C VAL A 252 -15.34 -2.17 -4.87
N PHE A 253 -14.03 -2.19 -5.17
CA PHE A 253 -13.52 -2.51 -6.52
C PHE A 253 -12.61 -3.73 -6.55
N GLY A 254 -12.32 -4.34 -5.39
CA GLY A 254 -11.35 -5.40 -5.28
C GLY A 254 -9.94 -4.89 -4.97
N LEU A 255 -9.00 -5.82 -4.81
CA LEU A 255 -7.60 -5.51 -4.62
C LEU A 255 -7.00 -5.04 -5.96
N PRO A 256 -6.18 -3.97 -6.02
CA PRO A 256 -5.51 -3.59 -7.25
C PRO A 256 -4.52 -4.67 -7.68
N ILE A 257 -4.65 -5.13 -8.92
CA ILE A 257 -3.77 -6.13 -9.53
C ILE A 257 -3.10 -5.52 -10.75
N ARG A 258 -1.88 -5.97 -11.03
CA ARG A 258 -1.09 -5.51 -12.19
C ARG A 258 -1.90 -5.72 -13.47
N PRO A 259 -1.97 -4.72 -14.38
CA PRO A 259 -2.72 -4.84 -15.63
C PRO A 259 -2.31 -6.03 -16.51
N SER A 260 -1.06 -6.51 -16.39
CA SER A 260 -0.59 -7.73 -17.08
C SER A 260 -1.42 -8.97 -16.74
N PHE A 261 -1.95 -9.08 -15.52
CA PHE A 261 -2.82 -10.20 -15.16
C PHE A 261 -4.22 -10.10 -15.74
N ALA A 262 -4.79 -8.89 -15.78
CA ALA A 262 -6.16 -8.67 -16.20
C ALA A 262 -6.32 -8.69 -17.74
N ARG A 263 -5.29 -8.25 -18.48
CA ARG A 263 -5.34 -8.13 -19.94
C ARG A 263 -4.72 -9.29 -20.71
N ALA A 264 -4.01 -10.19 -20.03
CA ALA A 264 -3.30 -11.26 -20.72
C ALA A 264 -4.24 -12.40 -21.16
N VAL A 265 -4.42 -12.50 -22.48
CA VAL A 265 -4.92 -13.71 -23.14
C VAL A 265 -3.72 -14.63 -23.35
N LEU A 266 -3.67 -15.73 -22.61
CA LEU A 266 -2.54 -16.65 -22.63
C LEU A 266 -3.02 -18.06 -22.92
N SER A 267 -2.37 -18.73 -23.87
CA SER A 267 -2.49 -20.17 -24.07
C SER A 267 -1.56 -20.89 -23.08
N LYS A 268 -2.10 -21.86 -22.34
CA LYS A 268 -1.29 -22.66 -21.41
C LYS A 268 -0.19 -23.44 -22.14
N ASP A 269 -0.51 -23.97 -23.31
CA ASP A 269 0.42 -24.79 -24.09
C ASP A 269 1.57 -23.94 -24.66
N GLU A 270 1.27 -22.77 -25.20
CA GLU A 270 2.30 -21.81 -25.67
C GLU A 270 3.19 -21.34 -24.53
N LEU A 271 2.63 -21.09 -23.35
CA LEU A 271 3.42 -20.72 -22.17
C LEU A 271 4.32 -21.85 -21.67
N ARG A 272 3.85 -23.11 -21.75
CA ARG A 272 4.69 -24.25 -21.39
C ARG A 272 5.86 -24.39 -22.34
N GLU A 273 5.64 -24.18 -23.63
CA GLU A 273 6.72 -24.13 -24.61
C GLU A 273 7.69 -22.96 -24.34
N GLU A 274 7.17 -21.73 -24.18
CA GLU A 274 7.97 -20.53 -23.90
C GLU A 274 8.82 -20.68 -22.63
N LEU A 275 8.23 -21.26 -21.58
CA LEU A 275 8.88 -21.44 -20.28
C LEU A 275 9.66 -22.75 -20.17
N GLU A 276 9.78 -23.52 -21.26
CA GLU A 276 10.42 -24.83 -21.36
C GLU A 276 9.97 -25.77 -20.21
N LEU A 277 8.66 -25.92 -20.10
CA LEU A 277 7.97 -26.88 -19.24
C LEU A 277 7.53 -28.08 -20.07
N ASP A 278 7.31 -29.21 -19.40
CA ASP A 278 6.75 -30.38 -20.08
C ASP A 278 5.31 -30.07 -20.55
N PRO A 279 4.95 -30.30 -21.82
CA PRO A 279 3.63 -29.94 -22.34
C PRO A 279 2.51 -30.84 -21.77
N SER A 280 2.83 -32.08 -21.41
CA SER A 280 1.88 -33.12 -21.03
C SER A 280 1.66 -33.24 -19.53
N LEU A 281 2.66 -32.90 -18.71
CA LEU A 281 2.59 -33.06 -17.26
C LEU A 281 1.84 -31.91 -16.58
N PRO A 282 0.98 -32.21 -15.59
CA PRO A 282 0.39 -31.17 -14.76
C PRO A 282 1.47 -30.44 -13.94
N ALA A 283 1.32 -29.13 -13.81
CA ALA A 283 2.32 -28.25 -13.24
C ALA A 283 1.85 -27.59 -11.94
N VAL A 284 2.64 -27.73 -10.88
CA VAL A 284 2.40 -27.11 -9.57
C VAL A 284 3.31 -25.89 -9.42
N LEU A 285 2.74 -24.72 -9.14
CA LEU A 285 3.52 -23.54 -8.76
C LEU A 285 3.68 -23.46 -7.24
N LEU A 286 4.91 -23.48 -6.74
CA LEU A 286 5.23 -23.32 -5.32
C LEU A 286 5.95 -21.99 -5.07
N MET A 287 5.40 -21.14 -4.21
CA MET A 287 6.03 -19.85 -3.90
C MET A 287 5.75 -19.32 -2.48
N GLY A 288 6.76 -18.67 -1.89
CA GLY A 288 6.71 -18.05 -0.56
C GLY A 288 6.44 -16.53 -0.56
N GLY A 289 5.86 -16.00 -1.64
CA GLY A 289 5.80 -14.55 -1.90
C GLY A 289 7.17 -13.95 -2.30
N GLY A 290 7.25 -12.62 -2.43
CA GLY A 290 8.43 -11.93 -2.95
C GLY A 290 9.74 -12.13 -2.17
N GLU A 291 9.65 -12.53 -0.89
CA GLU A 291 10.80 -12.81 -0.03
C GLU A 291 11.10 -14.31 0.13
N GLY A 292 10.32 -15.21 -0.48
CA GLY A 292 10.51 -16.66 -0.36
C GLY A 292 10.35 -17.16 1.08
N MET A 293 9.30 -16.71 1.78
CA MET A 293 9.01 -17.05 3.18
C MET A 293 8.20 -18.35 3.29
N GLY A 294 8.20 -18.93 4.50
CA GLY A 294 7.47 -20.17 4.79
C GLY A 294 8.29 -21.44 4.50
N PRO A 295 7.69 -22.62 4.67
CA PRO A 295 8.39 -23.90 4.58
C PRO A 295 8.64 -24.37 3.14
N VAL A 296 8.95 -23.45 2.20
CA VAL A 296 9.07 -23.72 0.75
C VAL A 296 9.99 -24.91 0.46
N LYS A 297 11.18 -24.99 1.08
CA LYS A 297 12.08 -26.12 0.90
C LYS A 297 11.44 -27.46 1.28
N LYS A 298 10.83 -27.51 2.47
CA LYS A 298 10.19 -28.74 2.98
C LYS A 298 9.04 -29.17 2.07
N THR A 299 8.21 -28.22 1.64
CA THR A 299 7.10 -28.49 0.71
C THR A 299 7.60 -28.96 -0.65
N ALA A 300 8.65 -28.32 -1.19
CA ALA A 300 9.22 -28.70 -2.48
C ALA A 300 9.71 -30.16 -2.48
N LEU A 301 10.47 -30.55 -1.45
CA LEU A 301 10.98 -31.92 -1.32
C LEU A 301 9.84 -32.95 -1.24
N ALA A 302 8.81 -32.66 -0.43
CA ALA A 302 7.65 -33.54 -0.32
C ALA A 302 6.87 -33.66 -1.65
N LEU A 303 6.75 -32.57 -2.42
CA LEU A 303 6.13 -32.59 -3.74
C LEU A 303 6.96 -33.38 -4.75
N GLY A 304 8.29 -33.25 -4.72
CA GLY A 304 9.19 -34.03 -5.58
C GLY A 304 8.99 -35.53 -5.40
N GLU A 305 8.82 -36.00 -4.16
CA GLU A 305 8.50 -37.40 -3.88
C GLU A 305 7.06 -37.78 -4.26
N SER A 306 6.08 -36.91 -3.99
CA SER A 306 4.65 -37.21 -4.19
C SER A 306 4.22 -37.17 -5.66
N LEU A 307 4.91 -36.39 -6.48
CA LEU A 307 4.65 -36.26 -7.91
C LEU A 307 5.45 -37.26 -8.76
N PHE A 308 6.11 -38.24 -8.12
CA PHE A 308 6.83 -39.30 -8.81
C PHE A 308 6.12 -40.64 -8.61
N ASP A 309 5.81 -41.33 -9.70
CA ASP A 309 5.28 -42.68 -9.67
C ASP A 309 6.43 -43.68 -9.50
N LYS A 310 6.53 -44.28 -8.32
CA LYS A 310 7.56 -45.28 -8.02
C LYS A 310 7.34 -46.62 -8.71
N GLU A 311 6.09 -46.96 -9.05
CA GLU A 311 5.75 -48.23 -9.70
C GLU A 311 6.06 -48.15 -11.20
N LEU A 312 5.70 -47.03 -11.82
CA LEU A 312 5.92 -46.80 -13.25
C LEU A 312 7.29 -46.14 -13.55
N GLY A 313 8.01 -45.70 -12.52
CA GLY A 313 9.33 -45.07 -12.66
C GLY A 313 9.30 -43.75 -13.45
N LYS A 314 8.20 -43.00 -13.39
CA LYS A 314 7.98 -41.80 -14.20
C LYS A 314 7.33 -40.65 -13.42
N PRO A 315 7.52 -39.39 -13.83
CA PRO A 315 6.82 -38.26 -13.23
C PRO A 315 5.31 -38.31 -13.49
N LEU A 316 4.53 -38.01 -12.45
CA LEU A 316 3.09 -37.73 -12.51
C LEU A 316 2.80 -36.24 -12.73
N GLY A 317 3.77 -35.38 -12.43
CA GLY A 317 3.67 -33.93 -12.58
C GLY A 317 5.04 -33.27 -12.56
N GLN A 318 5.03 -31.95 -12.72
CA GLN A 318 6.21 -31.09 -12.69
C GLN A 318 6.03 -29.95 -11.68
N LEU A 319 7.15 -29.43 -11.19
CA LEU A 319 7.17 -28.42 -10.13
C LEU A 319 7.91 -27.15 -10.56
N ILE A 320 7.25 -26.01 -10.42
CA ILE A 320 7.87 -24.70 -10.58
C ILE A 320 8.03 -24.11 -9.19
N ILE A 321 9.26 -23.72 -8.81
CA ILE A 321 9.53 -23.12 -7.51
C ILE A 321 10.02 -21.68 -7.71
N ILE A 322 9.25 -20.71 -7.23
CA ILE A 322 9.65 -19.30 -7.25
C ILE A 322 10.09 -18.88 -5.84
N CYS A 323 11.41 -18.71 -5.68
CA CYS A 323 12.04 -18.39 -4.41
C CYS A 323 12.01 -16.89 -4.06
N GLY A 324 11.54 -16.04 -4.97
CA GLY A 324 11.57 -14.59 -4.79
C GLY A 324 13.01 -14.09 -4.61
N ARG A 325 13.22 -13.17 -3.68
CA ARG A 325 14.55 -12.63 -3.34
C ARG A 325 15.40 -13.55 -2.45
N ASN A 326 14.90 -14.73 -2.09
CA ASN A 326 15.64 -15.69 -1.25
C ASN A 326 16.69 -16.46 -2.06
N LYS A 327 17.86 -15.84 -2.25
CA LYS A 327 18.98 -16.44 -3.01
C LYS A 327 19.48 -17.75 -2.41
N VAL A 328 19.53 -17.86 -1.08
CA VAL A 328 19.98 -19.07 -0.38
C VAL A 328 19.04 -20.25 -0.66
N LEU A 329 17.73 -20.02 -0.56
CA LEU A 329 16.71 -21.02 -0.88
C LEU A 329 16.81 -21.45 -2.35
N LYS A 330 16.97 -20.48 -3.28
CA LYS A 330 17.14 -20.75 -4.70
C LYS A 330 18.31 -21.70 -4.95
N SER A 331 19.52 -21.31 -4.52
CA SER A 331 20.73 -22.13 -4.74
C SER A 331 20.63 -23.52 -4.09
N THR A 332 19.99 -23.63 -2.92
CA THR A 332 19.78 -24.92 -2.23
C THR A 332 18.88 -25.87 -3.02
N LEU A 333 17.85 -25.35 -3.67
CA LEU A 333 16.89 -26.15 -4.45
C LEU A 333 17.38 -26.45 -5.87
N GLU A 334 18.17 -25.54 -6.45
CA GLU A 334 18.86 -25.77 -7.73
C GLU A 334 19.91 -26.87 -7.62
N SER A 335 20.60 -27.00 -6.47
CA SER A 335 21.57 -28.06 -6.25
C SER A 335 20.96 -29.42 -5.87
N HIS A 336 19.63 -29.51 -5.74
CA HIS A 336 18.96 -30.75 -5.38
C HIS A 336 18.66 -31.56 -6.64
N GLU A 337 18.95 -32.86 -6.59
CA GLU A 337 18.56 -33.78 -7.66
C GLU A 337 17.10 -34.17 -7.48
N TRP A 338 16.29 -33.95 -8.51
CA TRP A 338 14.85 -34.17 -8.47
C TRP A 338 14.47 -35.41 -9.29
N PRO A 339 13.54 -36.25 -8.80
CA PRO A 339 13.02 -37.39 -9.55
C PRO A 339 12.00 -36.98 -10.62
N ILE A 340 11.60 -35.70 -10.65
CA ILE A 340 10.62 -35.11 -11.57
C ILE A 340 11.21 -33.86 -12.24
N PRO A 341 10.61 -33.36 -13.33
CA PRO A 341 10.97 -32.07 -13.88
C PRO A 341 10.70 -30.94 -12.87
N VAL A 342 11.75 -30.18 -12.52
CA VAL A 342 11.65 -29.04 -11.62
C VAL A 342 12.34 -27.82 -12.22
N LYS A 343 11.64 -26.68 -12.21
CA LYS A 343 12.20 -25.38 -12.60
C LYS A 343 12.27 -24.47 -11.38
N VAL A 344 13.50 -24.17 -10.93
CA VAL A 344 13.75 -23.29 -9.78
C VAL A 344 14.09 -21.89 -10.27
N ARG A 345 13.35 -20.89 -9.78
CA ARG A 345 13.48 -19.48 -10.18
C ARG A 345 13.69 -18.59 -8.95
N GLY A 346 14.28 -17.42 -9.21
CA GLY A 346 14.48 -16.39 -8.19
C GLY A 346 13.26 -15.47 -8.07
N PHE A 347 13.51 -14.17 -8.22
CA PHE A 347 12.45 -13.18 -8.31
C PHE A 347 11.98 -13.08 -9.76
N GLU A 348 10.67 -13.21 -9.98
CA GLU A 348 10.04 -13.20 -11.30
C GLU A 348 9.10 -12.00 -11.42
N THR A 349 9.19 -11.29 -12.56
CA THR A 349 8.40 -10.09 -12.85
C THR A 349 7.13 -10.41 -13.64
N GLN A 350 7.20 -11.39 -14.55
CA GLN A 350 6.10 -11.86 -15.41
C GLN A 350 5.34 -13.01 -14.74
N MET A 351 4.75 -12.75 -13.58
CA MET A 351 4.09 -13.79 -12.78
C MET A 351 2.83 -14.33 -13.46
N GLU A 352 2.18 -13.53 -14.32
CA GLU A 352 1.02 -13.95 -15.12
C GLU A 352 1.34 -15.14 -16.04
N LYS A 353 2.56 -15.20 -16.58
CA LYS A 353 3.03 -16.32 -17.42
C LYS A 353 3.23 -17.59 -16.60
N TRP A 354 3.95 -17.48 -15.49
CA TRP A 354 4.19 -18.61 -14.59
C TRP A 354 2.90 -19.20 -14.03
N MET A 355 1.96 -18.34 -13.59
CA MET A 355 0.64 -18.80 -13.17
C MET A 355 -0.17 -19.39 -14.32
N GLY A 356 -0.12 -18.78 -15.51
CA GLY A 356 -0.84 -19.27 -16.70
C GLY A 356 -0.40 -20.65 -17.19
N ALA A 357 0.85 -21.03 -16.95
CA ALA A 357 1.40 -22.33 -17.35
C ALA A 357 1.10 -23.47 -16.36
N CYS A 358 0.59 -23.14 -15.16
CA CYS A 358 0.37 -24.07 -14.07
C CYS A 358 -1.10 -24.53 -13.94
N ASP A 359 -1.31 -25.58 -13.16
CA ASP A 359 -2.63 -26.17 -12.88
C ASP A 359 -3.10 -25.92 -11.45
N CYS A 360 -2.17 -25.65 -10.53
CA CYS A 360 -2.48 -25.16 -9.18
C CYS A 360 -1.31 -24.37 -8.59
N ILE A 361 -1.58 -23.68 -7.49
CA ILE A 361 -0.57 -22.92 -6.75
C ILE A 361 -0.57 -23.28 -5.26
N ILE A 362 0.62 -23.52 -4.73
CA ILE A 362 0.90 -23.65 -3.31
C ILE A 362 1.61 -22.38 -2.85
N THR A 363 0.99 -21.62 -1.96
CA THR A 363 1.57 -20.36 -1.50
C THR A 363 1.12 -19.97 -0.10
N LYS A 364 1.82 -19.01 0.51
CA LYS A 364 1.35 -18.37 1.75
C LYS A 364 0.13 -17.52 1.45
N ALA A 365 -0.67 -17.20 2.47
CA ALA A 365 -1.87 -16.37 2.34
C ALA A 365 -1.61 -14.88 2.01
N GLY A 366 -0.79 -14.57 1.01
CA GLY A 366 -0.52 -13.20 0.54
C GLY A 366 -1.69 -12.66 -0.29
N PRO A 367 -2.23 -11.46 0.02
CA PRO A 367 -3.44 -10.96 -0.61
C PRO A 367 -3.28 -10.75 -2.13
N GLY A 368 -2.15 -10.18 -2.57
CA GLY A 368 -1.83 -10.00 -3.98
C GLY A 368 -1.76 -11.33 -4.74
N THR A 369 -1.01 -12.30 -4.23
CA THR A 369 -0.87 -13.63 -4.85
C THR A 369 -2.19 -14.38 -4.92
N ILE A 370 -3.04 -14.28 -3.89
CA ILE A 370 -4.38 -14.89 -3.92
C ILE A 370 -5.23 -14.26 -5.03
N ALA A 371 -5.27 -12.94 -5.12
CA ALA A 371 -6.04 -12.25 -6.15
C ALA A 371 -5.50 -12.55 -7.56
N GLU A 372 -4.18 -12.56 -7.75
CA GLU A 372 -3.51 -12.96 -9.00
C GLU A 372 -3.89 -14.41 -9.41
N ALA A 373 -3.84 -15.36 -8.46
CA ALA A 373 -4.20 -16.75 -8.70
C ALA A 373 -5.69 -16.92 -9.04
N LEU A 374 -6.59 -16.21 -8.35
CA LEU A 374 -8.03 -16.23 -8.65
C LEU A 374 -8.33 -15.69 -10.05
N ILE A 375 -7.65 -14.62 -10.48
CA ILE A 375 -7.78 -14.08 -11.85
C ILE A 375 -7.33 -15.11 -12.89
N ARG A 376 -6.27 -15.87 -12.59
CA ARG A 376 -5.78 -16.95 -13.46
C ARG A 376 -6.56 -18.26 -13.34
N GLY A 377 -7.59 -18.32 -12.49
CA GLY A 377 -8.39 -19.52 -12.28
C GLY A 377 -7.61 -20.68 -11.63
N LEU A 378 -6.53 -20.40 -10.91
CA LEU A 378 -5.72 -21.43 -10.25
C LEU A 378 -6.32 -21.84 -8.90
N PRO A 379 -6.56 -23.14 -8.67
CA PRO A 379 -6.77 -23.68 -7.34
C PRO A 379 -5.60 -23.35 -6.40
N ILE A 380 -5.91 -22.88 -5.19
CA ILE A 380 -4.94 -22.37 -4.22
C ILE A 380 -4.87 -23.30 -3.01
N ILE A 381 -3.67 -23.78 -2.69
CA ILE A 381 -3.34 -24.47 -1.44
C ILE A 381 -2.52 -23.51 -0.57
N LEU A 382 -3.08 -23.14 0.58
CA LEU A 382 -2.41 -22.25 1.52
C LEU A 382 -1.49 -23.04 2.44
N ASN A 383 -0.17 -22.87 2.31
CA ASN A 383 0.83 -23.61 3.08
C ASN A 383 1.33 -22.87 4.33
N ASP A 384 0.98 -21.59 4.47
CA ASP A 384 1.33 -20.75 5.61
C ASP A 384 0.43 -19.50 5.65
N TYR A 385 0.33 -18.86 6.81
CA TYR A 385 -0.35 -17.57 6.95
C TYR A 385 0.37 -16.71 7.99
N ILE A 386 0.34 -15.39 7.78
CA ILE A 386 0.80 -14.40 8.75
C ILE A 386 -0.36 -14.15 9.73
N PRO A 387 -0.21 -14.48 11.03
CA PRO A 387 -1.25 -14.27 12.03
C PRO A 387 -1.73 -12.81 12.10
N GLY A 388 -3.01 -12.57 12.38
CA GLY A 388 -3.60 -11.23 12.30
C GLY A 388 -3.90 -10.83 10.85
N GLN A 389 -2.87 -10.46 10.08
CA GLN A 389 -3.02 -9.88 8.72
C GLN A 389 -3.74 -10.80 7.72
N THR A 390 -3.47 -12.10 7.77
CA THR A 390 -4.00 -13.07 6.77
C THR A 390 -4.77 -14.21 7.42
N MET A 391 -4.89 -14.20 8.75
CA MET A 391 -5.60 -15.22 9.53
C MET A 391 -7.08 -15.32 9.11
N GLY A 392 -7.74 -14.18 8.89
CA GLY A 392 -9.14 -14.13 8.45
C GLY A 392 -9.42 -14.80 7.09
N LEU A 393 -8.39 -15.08 6.28
CA LEU A 393 -8.52 -15.82 5.02
C LEU A 393 -8.55 -17.33 5.23
N VAL A 394 -7.87 -17.82 6.27
CA VAL A 394 -7.77 -19.25 6.59
C VAL A 394 -8.86 -19.67 7.59
N SER A 395 -9.28 -18.77 8.48
CA SER A 395 -10.26 -19.06 9.53
C SER A 395 -11.72 -18.80 9.13
N SER A 396 -12.00 -18.45 7.87
CA SER A 396 -13.38 -18.35 7.39
C SER A 396 -14.01 -19.76 7.35
N PRO A 397 -15.17 -20.00 7.99
CA PRO A 397 -15.84 -21.30 8.00
C PRO A 397 -16.11 -21.88 6.61
N GLU A 398 -16.22 -21.03 5.59
CA GLU A 398 -16.45 -21.44 4.20
C GLU A 398 -15.19 -21.98 3.51
N VAL A 399 -14.00 -21.46 3.86
CA VAL A 399 -12.71 -21.92 3.31
C VAL A 399 -12.32 -23.26 3.92
N LEU A 400 -12.52 -23.45 5.22
CA LEU A 400 -12.28 -24.72 5.92
C LEU A 400 -13.20 -25.84 5.43
N LYS A 401 -14.47 -25.53 5.11
CA LYS A 401 -15.41 -26.51 4.53
C LYS A 401 -15.05 -26.95 3.10
N LYS A 402 -14.36 -26.11 2.32
CA LYS A 402 -13.88 -26.49 0.98
C LYS A 402 -12.56 -27.26 1.02
N GLN A 403 -11.67 -26.99 1.98
CA GLN A 403 -10.41 -27.73 2.14
C GLN A 403 -10.59 -29.16 2.66
N GLN A 404 -11.70 -29.48 3.34
CA GLN A 404 -11.99 -30.85 3.79
C GLN A 404 -12.66 -31.75 2.72
N LYS A 405 -12.85 -31.25 1.50
CA LYS A 405 -13.50 -31.98 0.38
C LYS A 405 -12.60 -32.16 -0.86
N LEU A 406 -11.34 -31.77 -0.77
CA LEU A 406 -10.26 -32.09 -1.71
C LEU A 406 -9.23 -32.92 -0.97
#